data_AF-A0A7W7U1M1-F1
#
_entry.id   AF-A0A7W7U1M1-F1
#
_cell.length_a   1.000
_cell.length_b   1.000
_cell.length_c   1.000
_cell.angle_alpha   90.00
_cell.angle_beta   90.00
_cell.angle_gamma   90.00
#
_symmetry.space_group_name_H-M   'P 1'
#
loop_
_entity.id
_entity.type
_entity.pdbx_description
1 polymer ?
#
loop_
_entity_poly.entity_id
_entity_poly.type
_entity_poly.pdbx_seq_one_letter_code
_entity_poly.pdbx_strand_id
1 'polypeptide(L)'
;MKFPRPRPARRPLLAATALAALTALAPGALALAPTGLPAPEKGLNLLVVGIDSRKNVTPEEKERFHLGGHECDCTDVMMLVHVSAANDRVEIVSMPRDSLTTLPAGHVDRRTGQTHPAHPAKINNAWAEGGSSLAVETVESRTGLPVHRYLEIDFRRFMDTVDRVDGGVPICTEQPLKDPSTAIDLQPGTKWVAGGEALQYVRSRKADGKMDFGRIQKQQQFVVNTLRRLHDGILDDPAALKAFAATLRGTGAVERGISTAELLTLAAHLRDLPPERMEFATVPVRGFNPDIEGVGSTLAWDEEGAAEVFGRLAEDRPLPAAEAVAPSEIPVGAYKPSKGSSLICP
;
A
#
# COMPACT_ATOMS: atom_id res chain seq x y z
N MET A 1 -69.93 -16.85 40.43
CA MET A 1 -69.95 -16.39 41.84
C MET A 1 -68.51 -16.45 42.36
N LYS A 2 -67.71 -15.39 42.26
CA LYS A 2 -67.43 -14.34 43.28
C LYS A 2 -66.89 -14.86 44.63
N PHE A 3 -65.56 -14.79 44.76
CA PHE A 3 -64.68 -14.49 45.91
C PHE A 3 -64.87 -15.15 47.29
N PRO A 4 -63.73 -15.45 47.93
CA PRO A 4 -63.45 -15.04 49.30
C PRO A 4 -62.47 -13.86 49.34
N ARG A 5 -62.75 -12.91 50.23
CA ARG A 5 -61.93 -11.73 50.56
C ARG A 5 -60.96 -12.06 51.70
N PRO A 6 -59.90 -11.25 51.86
CA PRO A 6 -59.59 -10.71 53.18
C PRO A 6 -59.64 -9.16 53.21
N ARG A 7 -60.08 -8.61 54.35
CA ARG A 7 -60.09 -7.18 54.74
C ARG A 7 -58.80 -6.87 55.58
N PRO A 8 -58.63 -5.68 56.17
CA PRO A 8 -58.35 -4.37 55.57
C PRO A 8 -57.13 -3.64 56.20
N ALA A 9 -56.69 -2.56 55.53
CA ALA A 9 -56.15 -1.28 56.03
C ALA A 9 -55.22 -1.20 57.27
N ARG A 10 -54.06 -0.52 57.14
CA ARG A 10 -53.85 0.90 57.50
C ARG A 10 -52.38 1.34 57.27
N ARG A 11 -52.24 2.54 56.69
CA ARG A 11 -51.03 3.39 56.56
C ARG A 11 -50.61 3.95 57.95
N PRO A 12 -49.61 4.86 58.13
CA PRO A 12 -48.46 5.34 57.31
C PRO A 12 -47.14 5.47 58.15
N LEU A 13 -46.14 6.16 57.57
CA LEU A 13 -45.16 7.09 58.18
C LEU A 13 -43.68 6.68 58.22
N LEU A 14 -42.91 7.53 57.53
CA LEU A 14 -41.61 8.11 57.89
C LEU A 14 -40.43 7.14 57.96
N ALA A 15 -39.59 7.14 56.92
CA ALA A 15 -38.43 8.04 56.82
C ALA A 15 -37.26 7.60 57.71
N ALA A 16 -36.33 6.88 57.11
CA ALA A 16 -34.93 6.88 57.52
C ALA A 16 -34.07 6.71 56.25
N THR A 17 -33.61 7.85 55.76
CA THR A 17 -32.35 8.09 55.07
C THR A 17 -31.36 6.91 55.01
N ALA A 18 -31.01 6.52 53.78
CA ALA A 18 -29.64 6.10 53.46
C ALA A 18 -29.28 6.65 52.07
N LEU A 19 -28.34 7.59 52.09
CA LEU A 19 -27.75 8.30 50.97
C LEU A 19 -26.60 7.44 50.39
N ALA A 20 -26.36 7.60 49.08
CA ALA A 20 -25.24 7.10 48.27
C ALA A 20 -25.33 5.61 47.86
N ALA A 21 -25.13 5.21 46.59
CA ALA A 21 -24.31 5.81 45.55
C ALA A 21 -24.97 5.80 44.16
N LEU A 22 -24.62 6.84 43.41
CA LEU A 22 -24.92 7.11 42.02
C LEU A 22 -24.26 6.11 41.04
N THR A 23 -24.89 6.01 39.87
CA THR A 23 -24.31 5.81 38.53
C THR A 23 -23.71 4.45 38.14
N ALA A 24 -24.50 3.68 37.38
CA ALA A 24 -24.01 2.84 36.30
C ALA A 24 -24.87 3.05 35.04
N LEU A 25 -24.83 4.28 34.50
CA LEU A 25 -25.03 4.49 33.06
C LEU A 25 -23.65 4.33 32.46
N ALA A 26 -23.37 3.20 31.80
CA ALA A 26 -22.15 3.02 31.03
C ALA A 26 -22.30 3.81 29.71
N PRO A 27 -21.56 4.91 29.49
CA PRO A 27 -21.48 5.55 28.20
C PRO A 27 -20.34 4.89 27.41
N GLY A 28 -20.65 4.41 26.21
CA GLY A 28 -19.65 4.16 25.16
C GLY A 28 -18.62 3.08 25.48
N ALA A 29 -18.94 1.84 25.09
CA ALA A 29 -17.89 0.96 24.60
C ALA A 29 -17.33 1.60 23.31
N LEU A 30 -16.37 2.53 23.45
CA LEU A 30 -15.35 2.66 22.43
C LEU A 30 -14.66 1.30 22.42
N ALA A 31 -14.96 0.50 21.40
CA ALA A 31 -14.09 -0.59 21.03
C ALA A 31 -12.69 0.03 20.90
N LEU A 32 -11.80 -0.29 21.85
CA LEU A 32 -10.38 -0.07 21.69
C LEU A 32 -10.02 -0.71 20.35
N ALA A 33 -9.70 0.11 19.34
CA ALA A 33 -9.11 -0.40 18.12
C ALA A 33 -7.95 -1.30 18.54
N PRO A 34 -7.87 -2.55 18.05
CA PRO A 34 -6.84 -3.48 18.50
C PRO A 34 -5.48 -2.80 18.33
N THR A 35 -4.74 -2.70 19.43
CA THR A 35 -3.47 -1.96 19.51
C THR A 35 -2.31 -2.70 18.83
N GLY A 36 -2.60 -3.54 17.84
CA GLY A 36 -1.64 -4.36 17.12
C GLY A 36 -2.08 -4.64 15.69
N LEU A 37 -1.12 -5.02 14.85
CA LEU A 37 -1.40 -5.48 13.49
C LEU A 37 -2.39 -6.64 13.51
N PRO A 38 -3.26 -6.75 12.50
CA PRO A 38 -3.98 -7.99 12.27
C PRO A 38 -2.99 -9.15 12.19
N ALA A 39 -3.30 -10.26 12.84
CA ALA A 39 -2.55 -11.51 12.76
C ALA A 39 -3.45 -12.63 12.20
N PRO A 40 -3.80 -12.60 10.90
CA PRO A 40 -4.61 -13.65 10.28
C PRO A 40 -3.83 -14.97 10.23
N GLU A 41 -4.53 -16.10 10.28
CA GLU A 41 -3.91 -17.43 10.20
C GLU A 41 -3.09 -17.66 8.92
N LYS A 42 -3.39 -16.90 7.86
CA LYS A 42 -2.76 -16.98 6.53
C LYS A 42 -1.92 -15.75 6.20
N GLY A 43 -1.39 -15.08 7.23
CA GLY A 43 -0.54 -13.91 7.05
C GLY A 43 -1.30 -12.62 6.79
N LEU A 44 -0.58 -11.51 6.84
CA LEU A 44 -1.09 -10.16 6.72
C LEU A 44 -0.82 -9.63 5.31
N ASN A 45 -1.89 -9.37 4.55
CA ASN A 45 -1.84 -8.56 3.34
C ASN A 45 -2.04 -7.06 3.63
N LEU A 46 -1.09 -6.23 3.20
CA LEU A 46 -1.11 -4.77 3.19
C LEU A 46 -1.07 -4.29 1.73
N LEU A 47 -2.06 -3.47 1.33
CA LEU A 47 -2.03 -2.79 0.04
C LEU A 47 -1.33 -1.44 0.17
N VAL A 48 -0.20 -1.27 -0.52
CA VAL A 48 0.54 -0.01 -0.59
C VAL A 48 0.26 0.67 -1.93
N VAL A 49 -0.18 1.92 -1.87
CA VAL A 49 -0.60 2.70 -3.05
C VAL A 49 0.11 4.05 -3.08
N GLY A 50 0.80 4.32 -4.19
CA GLY A 50 1.41 5.62 -4.47
C GLY A 50 0.51 6.45 -5.38
N ILE A 51 0.10 7.63 -4.93
CA ILE A 51 -0.79 8.54 -5.68
C ILE A 51 -0.01 9.74 -6.24
N ASP A 52 -0.27 10.09 -7.50
CA ASP A 52 0.17 11.38 -8.07
C ASP A 52 -0.75 12.50 -7.59
N SER A 53 -0.68 12.76 -6.29
CA SER A 53 -1.28 13.94 -5.68
C SER A 53 -0.18 14.90 -5.29
N ARG A 54 -0.26 16.11 -5.85
CA ARG A 54 0.74 17.18 -5.65
C ARG A 54 0.21 18.28 -4.74
N LYS A 55 -0.85 17.96 -4.01
CA LYS A 55 -1.36 18.77 -2.90
C LYS A 55 -0.23 18.92 -1.89
N ASN A 56 -0.02 20.16 -1.42
CA ASN A 56 1.04 20.50 -0.45
C ASN A 56 2.49 20.37 -0.97
N VAL A 57 2.70 20.34 -2.29
CA VAL A 57 4.03 20.55 -2.91
C VAL A 57 4.16 22.02 -3.31
N THR A 58 5.23 22.70 -2.91
CA THR A 58 5.38 24.14 -3.19
C THR A 58 5.68 24.41 -4.67
N PRO A 59 5.40 25.62 -5.20
CA PRO A 59 5.76 25.97 -6.57
C PRO A 59 7.24 25.77 -6.89
N GLU A 60 8.13 26.09 -5.94
CA GLU A 60 9.58 25.92 -6.08
C GLU A 60 9.97 24.45 -6.17
N GLU A 61 9.35 23.59 -5.35
CA GLU A 61 9.55 22.14 -5.42
C GLU A 61 9.00 21.56 -6.72
N LYS A 62 7.85 22.06 -7.21
CA LYS A 62 7.26 21.63 -8.48
C LYS A 62 8.19 21.92 -9.66
N GLU A 63 8.81 23.09 -9.67
CA GLU A 63 9.80 23.46 -10.68
C GLU A 63 11.07 22.60 -10.53
N ARG A 64 11.65 22.60 -9.33
CA ARG A 64 12.93 21.92 -9.05
C ARG A 64 12.87 20.42 -9.39
N PHE A 65 11.80 19.73 -9.00
CA PHE A 65 11.67 18.28 -9.15
C PHE A 65 10.77 17.86 -10.33
N HIS A 66 10.45 18.80 -11.23
CA HIS A 66 9.65 18.54 -12.43
C HIS A 66 8.33 17.81 -12.12
N LEU A 67 7.60 18.40 -11.16
CA LEU A 67 6.28 17.96 -10.70
C LEU A 67 5.17 18.82 -11.34
N GLY A 68 5.45 19.47 -12.48
CA GLY A 68 4.48 20.19 -13.30
C GLY A 68 3.59 19.27 -14.15
N GLY A 69 2.52 19.82 -14.75
CA GLY A 69 1.56 19.08 -15.59
C GLY A 69 0.19 18.86 -14.93
N HIS A 70 -0.72 18.21 -15.65
CA HIS A 70 -2.08 17.93 -15.14
C HIS A 70 -2.04 16.89 -14.03
N GLU A 71 -2.53 17.25 -12.85
CA GLU A 71 -2.81 16.32 -11.76
C GLU A 71 -3.92 15.36 -12.24
N CYS A 72 -3.62 14.05 -12.25
CA CYS A 72 -4.61 13.03 -12.60
C CYS A 72 -5.38 12.52 -11.38
N ASP A 73 -4.85 12.77 -10.16
CA ASP A 73 -5.28 12.10 -8.91
C ASP A 73 -5.42 10.58 -9.19
N CYS A 74 -4.39 9.99 -9.77
CA CYS A 74 -4.32 8.60 -10.17
C CYS A 74 -3.19 7.87 -9.44
N THR A 75 -3.25 6.54 -9.42
CA THR A 75 -2.21 5.73 -8.78
C THR A 75 -1.14 5.33 -9.80
N ASP A 76 0.12 5.52 -9.41
CA ASP A 76 1.28 5.14 -10.22
C ASP A 76 2.00 3.91 -9.65
N VAL A 77 1.68 3.55 -8.40
CA VAL A 77 2.20 2.40 -7.67
C VAL A 77 1.04 1.68 -7.00
N MET A 78 0.95 0.37 -7.23
CA MET A 78 0.09 -0.54 -6.49
C MET A 78 0.91 -1.78 -6.15
N MET A 79 1.17 -2.00 -4.87
CA MET A 79 1.94 -3.13 -4.37
C MET A 79 1.14 -3.87 -3.31
N LEU A 80 0.97 -5.17 -3.48
CA LEU A 80 0.48 -6.04 -2.42
C LEU A 80 1.69 -6.54 -1.62
N VAL A 81 1.72 -6.22 -0.34
CA VAL A 81 2.73 -6.68 0.61
C VAL A 81 2.10 -7.80 1.44
N HIS A 82 2.62 -9.02 1.31
CA HIS A 82 2.25 -10.15 2.15
C HIS A 82 3.32 -10.32 3.22
N VAL A 83 2.91 -10.35 4.49
CA VAL A 83 3.76 -10.73 5.62
C VAL A 83 3.27 -12.08 6.10
N SER A 84 4.13 -13.09 6.02
CA SER A 84 3.80 -14.46 6.46
C SER A 84 3.27 -14.52 7.89
N ALA A 85 2.45 -15.51 8.21
CA ALA A 85 1.88 -15.66 9.56
C ALA A 85 2.97 -15.83 10.64
N ALA A 86 4.09 -16.45 10.26
CA ALA A 86 5.26 -16.62 11.12
C ALA A 86 6.14 -15.35 11.25
N ASN A 87 5.86 -14.30 10.47
CA ASN A 87 6.66 -13.07 10.36
C ASN A 87 8.12 -13.33 9.94
N ASP A 88 8.39 -14.41 9.20
CA ASP A 88 9.74 -14.83 8.81
C ASP A 88 10.01 -14.69 7.29
N ARG A 89 9.08 -14.04 6.58
CA ARG A 89 9.09 -13.83 5.14
C ARG A 89 8.15 -12.70 4.73
N VAL A 90 8.54 -11.97 3.69
CA VAL A 90 7.73 -10.90 3.08
C VAL A 90 7.76 -11.00 1.56
N GLU A 91 6.61 -10.94 0.92
CA GLU A 91 6.46 -10.90 -0.52
C GLU A 91 5.83 -9.58 -0.94
N ILE A 92 6.41 -8.97 -1.97
CA ILE A 92 5.93 -7.70 -2.52
C ILE A 92 5.62 -7.92 -3.99
N VAL A 93 4.33 -7.97 -4.31
CA VAL A 93 3.83 -8.15 -5.68
C VAL A 93 3.33 -6.82 -6.21
N SER A 94 4.06 -6.26 -7.17
CA SER A 94 3.68 -5.04 -7.88
C SER A 94 2.64 -5.33 -8.96
N MET A 95 1.58 -4.53 -8.98
CA MET A 95 0.53 -4.57 -10.00
C MET A 95 0.73 -3.38 -10.94
N PRO A 96 1.01 -3.61 -12.24
CA PRO A 96 1.14 -2.54 -13.22
C PRO A 96 -0.12 -1.70 -13.28
N ARG A 97 0.02 -0.37 -13.28
CA ARG A 97 -1.12 0.56 -13.22
C ARG A 97 -2.10 0.43 -14.39
N ASP A 98 -1.60 -0.02 -15.54
CA ASP A 98 -2.35 -0.16 -16.78
C ASP A 98 -3.02 -1.55 -16.90
N SER A 99 -2.96 -2.38 -15.85
CA SER A 99 -3.62 -3.70 -15.80
C SER A 99 -5.12 -3.57 -16.02
N LEU A 100 -5.66 -4.35 -16.96
CA LEU A 100 -7.10 -4.43 -17.17
C LEU A 100 -7.77 -5.09 -15.96
N THR A 101 -8.83 -4.46 -15.46
CA THR A 101 -9.69 -5.02 -14.41
C THR A 101 -11.14 -4.61 -14.66
N THR A 102 -12.05 -5.18 -13.88
CA THR A 102 -13.43 -4.74 -13.79
C THR A 102 -13.61 -4.03 -12.45
N LEU A 103 -14.00 -2.75 -12.47
CA LEU A 103 -14.35 -2.04 -11.24
C LEU A 103 -15.68 -2.57 -10.70
N PRO A 104 -15.79 -2.90 -9.40
CA PRO A 104 -17.03 -3.36 -8.77
C PRO A 104 -18.20 -2.38 -8.97
N ALA A 105 -19.43 -2.89 -9.06
CA ALA A 105 -20.62 -2.05 -9.21
C ALA A 105 -20.98 -1.30 -7.92
N GLY A 106 -21.73 -0.21 -8.03
CA GLY A 106 -22.36 0.46 -6.89
C GLY A 106 -21.48 1.47 -6.16
N HIS A 107 -20.24 1.66 -6.61
CA HIS A 107 -19.38 2.74 -6.14
C HIS A 107 -19.84 4.09 -6.70
N VAL A 108 -19.59 5.16 -5.94
CA VAL A 108 -19.83 6.54 -6.37
C VAL A 108 -18.52 7.11 -6.88
N ASP A 109 -18.47 7.50 -8.16
CA ASP A 109 -17.32 8.18 -8.73
C ASP A 109 -17.17 9.56 -8.07
N ARG A 110 -16.03 9.78 -7.43
CA ARG A 110 -15.67 10.99 -6.69
C ARG A 110 -15.55 12.23 -7.59
N ARG A 111 -15.35 12.05 -8.89
CA ARG A 111 -15.21 13.13 -9.86
C ARG A 111 -16.56 13.58 -10.42
N THR A 112 -17.47 12.65 -10.69
CA THR A 112 -18.77 12.94 -11.31
C THR A 112 -19.94 12.92 -10.33
N GLY A 113 -19.78 12.28 -9.16
CA GLY A 113 -20.83 12.03 -8.20
C GLY A 113 -21.83 10.94 -8.63
N GLN A 114 -21.57 10.24 -9.73
CA GLN A 114 -22.47 9.22 -10.28
C GLN A 114 -22.16 7.84 -9.71
N THR A 115 -23.20 7.01 -9.55
CA THR A 115 -23.03 5.60 -9.22
C THR A 115 -22.84 4.80 -10.50
N HIS A 116 -21.74 4.04 -10.59
CA HIS A 116 -21.45 3.25 -11.78
C HIS A 116 -21.87 1.77 -11.63
N PRO A 117 -22.36 1.12 -12.70
CA PRO A 117 -22.40 -0.34 -12.77
C PRO A 117 -20.97 -0.90 -12.83
N ALA A 118 -20.80 -2.22 -12.73
CA ALA A 118 -19.49 -2.81 -12.97
C ALA A 118 -19.06 -2.57 -14.41
N HIS A 119 -17.82 -2.11 -14.63
CA HIS A 119 -17.30 -1.81 -15.96
C HIS A 119 -15.79 -2.06 -16.06
N PRO A 120 -15.26 -2.33 -17.27
CA PRO A 120 -13.82 -2.46 -17.46
C PRO A 120 -13.12 -1.11 -17.25
N ALA A 121 -11.94 -1.16 -16.63
CA ALA A 121 -11.04 -0.02 -16.48
C ALA A 121 -9.60 -0.49 -16.30
N LYS A 122 -8.67 0.46 -16.28
CA LYS A 122 -7.32 0.21 -15.76
C LYS A 122 -7.38 0.15 -14.24
N ILE A 123 -6.58 -0.71 -13.61
CA ILE A 123 -6.61 -0.90 -12.15
C ILE A 123 -6.35 0.39 -11.38
N ASN A 124 -5.52 1.29 -11.94
CA ASN A 124 -5.25 2.57 -11.29
C ASN A 124 -6.45 3.52 -11.20
N ASN A 125 -7.47 3.34 -12.06
CA ASN A 125 -8.70 4.11 -12.01
C ASN A 125 -9.53 3.80 -10.76
N ALA A 126 -9.38 2.62 -10.14
CA ALA A 126 -10.12 2.27 -8.93
C ALA A 126 -9.96 3.34 -7.83
N TRP A 127 -8.75 3.87 -7.65
CA TRP A 127 -8.52 4.96 -6.71
C TRP A 127 -9.02 6.32 -7.21
N ALA A 128 -8.86 6.60 -8.50
CA ALA A 128 -9.30 7.86 -9.11
C ALA A 128 -10.83 8.02 -9.02
N GLU A 129 -11.57 6.94 -9.22
CA GLU A 129 -13.04 6.91 -9.20
C GLU A 129 -13.56 6.75 -7.76
N GLY A 130 -13.14 5.73 -7.01
CA GLY A 130 -13.74 5.41 -5.70
C GLY A 130 -12.80 5.55 -4.49
N GLY A 131 -11.58 6.07 -4.69
CA GLY A 131 -10.60 6.23 -3.62
C GLY A 131 -10.10 4.89 -3.06
N SER A 132 -9.66 4.91 -1.81
CA SER A 132 -9.06 3.74 -1.16
C SER A 132 -10.00 2.54 -1.09
N SER A 133 -11.30 2.76 -0.85
CA SER A 133 -12.26 1.67 -0.65
C SER A 133 -12.46 0.88 -1.95
N LEU A 134 -12.65 1.58 -3.07
CA LEU A 134 -12.76 0.91 -4.37
C LEU A 134 -11.43 0.29 -4.82
N ALA A 135 -10.29 0.92 -4.52
CA ALA A 135 -8.97 0.34 -4.79
C ALA A 135 -8.77 -0.98 -4.03
N VAL A 136 -9.11 -1.01 -2.75
CA VAL A 136 -9.08 -2.23 -1.92
C VAL A 136 -10.01 -3.29 -2.50
N GLU A 137 -11.28 -2.96 -2.73
CA GLU A 137 -12.27 -3.92 -3.25
C GLU A 137 -11.87 -4.48 -4.62
N THR A 138 -11.32 -3.64 -5.50
CA THR A 138 -10.84 -4.06 -6.83
C THR A 138 -9.66 -5.03 -6.72
N VAL A 139 -8.71 -4.76 -5.81
CA VAL A 139 -7.57 -5.67 -5.58
C VAL A 139 -8.03 -6.98 -4.93
N GLU A 140 -8.92 -6.94 -3.94
CA GLU A 140 -9.50 -8.14 -3.33
C GLU A 140 -10.24 -8.98 -4.38
N SER A 141 -11.06 -8.35 -5.21
CA SER A 141 -11.80 -9.01 -6.29
C SER A 141 -10.86 -9.64 -7.33
N ARG A 142 -9.78 -8.94 -7.70
CA ARG A 142 -8.90 -9.40 -8.77
C ARG A 142 -7.91 -10.49 -8.33
N THR A 143 -7.50 -10.46 -7.07
CA THR A 143 -6.49 -11.39 -6.51
C THR A 143 -7.10 -12.53 -5.70
N GLY A 144 -8.32 -12.37 -5.19
CA GLY A 144 -8.93 -13.29 -4.23
C GLY A 144 -8.34 -13.20 -2.82
N LEU A 145 -7.42 -12.26 -2.57
CA LEU A 145 -6.77 -12.09 -1.28
C LEU A 145 -7.45 -11.00 -0.46
N PRO A 146 -7.72 -11.22 0.84
CA PRO A 146 -8.23 -10.17 1.71
C PRO A 146 -7.14 -9.13 1.94
N VAL A 147 -7.47 -7.84 1.82
CA VAL A 147 -6.58 -6.73 2.17
C VAL A 147 -6.91 -6.26 3.57
N HIS A 148 -6.00 -6.52 4.51
CA HIS A 148 -6.24 -6.23 5.93
C HIS A 148 -5.92 -4.78 6.26
N ARG A 149 -4.90 -4.21 5.61
CA ARG A 149 -4.47 -2.83 5.81
C ARG A 149 -4.17 -2.15 4.50
N TYR A 150 -4.29 -0.83 4.51
CA TYR A 150 -4.04 0.05 3.38
C TYR A 150 -3.05 1.14 3.79
N LEU A 151 -2.07 1.42 2.93
CA LEU A 151 -1.10 2.50 3.09
C LEU A 151 -1.04 3.32 1.80
N GLU A 152 -1.46 4.57 1.89
CA GLU A 152 -1.38 5.53 0.79
C GLU A 152 -0.18 6.45 0.97
N ILE A 153 0.50 6.78 -0.13
CA ILE A 153 1.65 7.66 -0.12
C ILE A 153 1.52 8.65 -1.28
N ASP A 154 1.36 9.93 -0.95
CA ASP A 154 1.40 11.06 -1.89
C ASP A 154 2.83 11.59 -2.06
N PHE A 155 3.03 12.55 -2.97
CA PHE A 155 4.37 13.08 -3.27
C PHE A 155 5.02 13.77 -2.08
N ARG A 156 4.27 14.59 -1.33
CA ARG A 156 4.80 15.29 -0.14
C ARG A 156 5.24 14.26 0.89
N ARG A 157 4.38 13.29 1.18
CA ARG A 157 4.64 12.23 2.15
C ARG A 157 5.81 11.35 1.75
N PHE A 158 5.94 11.03 0.47
CA PHE A 158 7.09 10.30 -0.06
C PHE A 158 8.38 11.10 0.21
N MET A 159 8.43 12.37 -0.21
CA MET A 159 9.62 13.22 -0.02
C MET A 159 9.98 13.34 1.46
N ASP A 160 8.98 13.67 2.31
CA ASP A 160 9.18 13.77 3.75
C ASP A 160 9.70 12.48 4.38
N THR A 161 9.16 11.33 3.95
CA THR A 161 9.56 10.02 4.49
C THR A 161 11.01 9.71 4.15
N VAL A 162 11.42 9.97 2.91
CA VAL A 162 12.81 9.77 2.47
C VAL A 162 13.75 10.74 3.17
N ASP A 163 13.34 11.99 3.38
CA ASP A 163 14.13 13.00 4.10
C ASP A 163 14.32 12.66 5.61
N ARG A 164 13.57 11.68 6.15
CA ARG A 164 13.84 11.11 7.48
C ARG A 164 14.92 10.04 7.49
N VAL A 165 15.38 9.58 6.33
CA VAL A 165 16.48 8.63 6.24
C VAL A 165 17.80 9.40 6.27
N ASP A 166 18.55 9.24 7.36
CA ASP A 166 19.84 9.93 7.52
C ASP A 166 20.82 9.58 6.39
N GLY A 167 21.33 10.63 5.74
CA GLY A 167 22.19 10.52 4.56
C GLY A 167 21.46 10.19 3.25
N GLY A 168 20.13 10.04 3.29
CA GLY A 168 19.30 9.69 2.14
C GLY A 168 19.31 8.20 1.82
N VAL A 169 18.77 7.87 0.64
CA VAL A 169 18.67 6.50 0.13
C VAL A 169 19.61 6.34 -1.06
N PRO A 170 20.39 5.23 -1.14
CA PRO A 170 21.24 5.00 -2.29
C PRO A 170 20.42 4.54 -3.50
N ILE A 171 20.73 5.12 -4.65
CA ILE A 171 20.31 4.64 -5.97
C ILE A 171 21.55 4.31 -6.77
N CYS A 172 21.55 3.18 -7.46
CA CYS A 172 22.67 2.70 -8.25
C CYS A 172 22.19 2.38 -9.66
N THR A 173 22.99 2.78 -10.63
CA THR A 173 22.71 2.52 -12.04
C THR A 173 23.98 2.09 -12.75
N GLU A 174 23.89 1.06 -13.59
CA GLU A 174 25.02 0.56 -14.39
C GLU A 174 25.23 1.38 -15.67
N GLN A 175 24.18 2.05 -16.14
CA GLN A 175 24.16 2.87 -17.34
C GLN A 175 23.68 4.28 -16.99
N PRO A 176 23.99 5.30 -17.81
CA PRO A 176 23.43 6.62 -17.60
C PRO A 176 21.90 6.57 -17.56
N LEU A 177 21.31 7.14 -16.52
CA LEU A 177 19.86 7.16 -16.33
C LEU A 177 19.39 8.60 -16.51
N LYS A 178 18.77 8.88 -17.66
CA LYS A 178 18.30 10.22 -18.02
C LYS A 178 16.85 10.19 -18.47
N ASP A 179 15.98 10.92 -17.77
CA ASP A 179 14.58 11.09 -18.15
C ASP A 179 14.19 12.56 -18.11
N PRO A 180 14.07 13.22 -19.27
CA PRO A 180 13.65 14.62 -19.33
C PRO A 180 12.28 14.88 -18.68
N SER A 181 11.41 13.86 -18.56
CA SER A 181 10.08 14.04 -17.96
C SER A 181 10.09 14.15 -16.44
N THR A 182 11.14 13.65 -15.79
CA THR A 182 11.36 13.83 -14.35
C THR A 182 12.61 14.66 -14.04
N ALA A 183 13.36 15.07 -15.07
CA ALA A 183 14.69 15.69 -14.99
C ALA A 183 15.72 14.91 -14.17
N ILE A 184 15.53 13.61 -14.00
CA ILE A 184 16.58 12.74 -13.47
C ILE A 184 17.71 12.66 -14.50
N ASP A 185 18.95 12.87 -14.03
CA ASP A 185 20.18 12.74 -14.81
C ASP A 185 21.26 12.17 -13.89
N LEU A 186 21.53 10.88 -14.04
CA LEU A 186 22.48 10.13 -13.23
C LEU A 186 23.53 9.49 -14.12
N GLN A 187 24.78 9.68 -13.76
CA GLN A 187 25.88 8.91 -14.32
C GLN A 187 25.91 7.50 -13.69
N PRO A 188 26.54 6.51 -14.34
CA PRO A 188 26.77 5.20 -13.76
C PRO A 188 27.45 5.29 -12.38
N GLY A 189 27.02 4.42 -11.46
CA GLY A 189 27.49 4.37 -10.07
C GLY A 189 26.37 4.56 -9.05
N THR A 190 26.77 4.73 -7.79
CA THR A 190 25.86 4.91 -6.65
C THR A 190 25.78 6.39 -6.27
N LYS A 191 24.56 6.93 -6.22
CA LYS A 191 24.24 8.28 -5.74
C LYS A 191 23.31 8.18 -4.53
N TRP A 192 23.58 8.99 -3.52
CA TRP A 192 22.69 9.18 -2.37
C TRP A 192 21.70 10.28 -2.69
N VAL A 193 20.40 10.02 -2.52
CA VAL A 193 19.34 10.96 -2.87
C VAL A 193 18.44 11.27 -1.68
N ALA A 194 18.05 12.54 -1.59
CA ALA A 194 17.00 13.03 -0.71
C ALA A 194 15.62 12.89 -1.37
N GLY A 195 14.55 13.24 -0.66
CA GLY A 195 13.17 12.94 -1.04
C GLY A 195 12.77 13.41 -2.43
N GLY A 196 13.10 14.64 -2.81
CA GLY A 196 12.76 15.18 -4.13
C GLY A 196 13.48 14.46 -5.28
N GLU A 197 14.77 14.17 -5.14
CA GLU A 197 15.55 13.44 -6.14
C GLU A 197 15.13 11.96 -6.22
N ALA A 198 14.83 11.35 -5.07
CA ALA A 198 14.25 10.02 -5.00
C ALA A 198 12.91 9.96 -5.75
N LEU A 199 12.08 11.00 -5.63
CA LEU A 199 10.80 11.09 -6.33
C LEU A 199 10.99 11.16 -7.84
N GLN A 200 12.00 11.89 -8.33
CA GLN A 200 12.37 11.92 -9.74
C GLN A 200 12.80 10.54 -10.26
N TYR A 201 13.53 9.76 -9.44
CA TYR A 201 13.97 8.41 -9.76
C TYR A 201 12.79 7.43 -9.88
N VAL A 202 11.94 7.32 -8.85
CA VAL A 202 10.83 6.35 -8.84
C VAL A 202 9.69 6.69 -9.80
N ARG A 203 9.64 7.92 -10.31
CA ARG A 203 8.70 8.36 -11.37
C ARG A 203 9.23 8.14 -12.78
N SER A 204 10.53 7.90 -12.95
CA SER A 204 11.15 7.79 -14.28
C SER A 204 10.66 6.55 -15.04
N ARG A 205 10.17 6.76 -16.25
CA ARG A 205 9.65 5.71 -17.15
C ARG A 205 10.48 5.54 -18.41
N LYS A 206 11.15 6.63 -18.84
CA LYS A 206 11.76 6.68 -20.18
C LYS A 206 13.26 6.46 -20.16
N ALA A 207 13.90 6.50 -18.99
CA ALA A 207 15.36 6.46 -18.88
C ALA A 207 15.97 5.14 -19.37
N ASP A 208 15.27 4.02 -19.22
CA ASP A 208 15.80 2.67 -19.47
C ASP A 208 15.14 1.97 -20.68
N GLY A 209 14.23 2.66 -21.38
CA GLY A 209 13.47 2.08 -22.50
C GLY A 209 12.48 0.99 -22.10
N LYS A 210 12.31 0.70 -20.80
CA LYS A 210 11.43 -0.36 -20.28
C LYS A 210 10.08 0.18 -19.80
N MET A 211 9.82 1.47 -19.97
CA MET A 211 8.53 2.11 -19.70
C MET A 211 8.05 1.84 -18.26
N ASP A 212 6.81 1.36 -18.10
CA ASP A 212 6.23 1.14 -16.78
C ASP A 212 6.91 0.00 -16.01
N PHE A 213 7.36 -1.05 -16.72
CA PHE A 213 8.09 -2.16 -16.10
C PHE A 213 9.45 -1.71 -15.54
N GLY A 214 10.15 -0.84 -16.27
CA GLY A 214 11.38 -0.21 -15.76
C GLY A 214 11.11 0.63 -14.51
N ARG A 215 9.98 1.34 -14.47
CA ARG A 215 9.56 2.11 -13.29
C ARG A 215 9.30 1.20 -12.09
N ILE A 216 8.58 0.09 -12.28
CA ILE A 216 8.33 -0.91 -11.23
C ILE A 216 9.64 -1.48 -10.67
N GLN A 217 10.59 -1.84 -11.55
CA GLN A 217 11.92 -2.32 -11.13
C GLN A 217 12.64 -1.29 -10.24
N LYS A 218 12.66 -0.02 -10.65
CA LYS A 218 13.25 1.06 -9.86
C LYS A 218 12.55 1.26 -8.51
N GLN A 219 11.23 1.12 -8.45
CA GLN A 219 10.46 1.22 -7.21
C GLN A 219 10.77 0.07 -6.25
N GLN A 220 10.83 -1.18 -6.74
CA GLN A 220 11.20 -2.34 -5.94
C GLN A 220 12.62 -2.19 -5.38
N GLN A 221 13.58 -1.80 -6.23
CA GLN A 221 14.94 -1.52 -5.81
C GLN A 221 15.01 -0.40 -4.75
N PHE A 222 14.25 0.67 -4.96
CA PHE A 222 14.19 1.79 -4.02
C PHE A 222 13.61 1.38 -2.66
N VAL A 223 12.56 0.54 -2.64
CA VAL A 223 12.00 -0.02 -1.40
C VAL A 223 13.06 -0.86 -0.67
N VAL A 224 13.76 -1.74 -1.38
CA VAL A 224 14.85 -2.55 -0.80
C VAL A 224 15.95 -1.69 -0.19
N ASN A 225 16.44 -0.70 -0.95
CA ASN A 225 17.50 0.19 -0.46
C ASN A 225 17.03 1.03 0.73
N THR A 226 15.77 1.48 0.72
CA THR A 226 15.18 2.19 1.86
C THR A 226 15.14 1.29 3.09
N LEU A 227 14.62 0.05 2.96
CA LEU A 227 14.57 -0.93 4.05
C LEU A 227 15.96 -1.23 4.61
N ARG A 228 16.98 -1.36 3.73
CA ARG A 228 18.37 -1.55 4.15
C ARG A 228 18.88 -0.36 4.97
N ARG A 229 18.61 0.87 4.54
CA ARG A 229 18.95 2.08 5.29
C ARG A 229 18.23 2.19 6.62
N LEU A 230 16.98 1.74 6.69
CA LEU A 230 16.26 1.67 7.96
C LEU A 230 16.95 0.70 8.92
N HIS A 231 17.36 -0.47 8.44
CA HIS A 231 18.07 -1.47 9.23
C HIS A 231 19.47 -1.00 9.68
N ASP A 232 20.17 -0.19 8.89
CA ASP A 232 21.49 0.35 9.24
C ASP A 232 21.48 1.43 10.34
N GLY A 233 20.32 1.82 10.90
CA GLY A 233 20.31 2.70 12.07
C GLY A 233 18.94 3.19 12.56
N ILE A 234 17.97 3.44 11.68
CA ILE A 234 16.66 3.99 12.11
C ILE A 234 15.89 2.99 12.97
N LEU A 235 16.00 1.69 12.68
CA LEU A 235 15.33 0.66 13.47
C LEU A 235 15.87 0.55 14.91
N ASP A 236 17.08 1.05 15.17
CA ASP A 236 17.74 1.03 16.48
C ASP A 236 17.49 2.30 17.31
N ASP A 237 16.96 3.36 16.70
CA ASP A 237 16.54 4.59 17.38
C ASP A 237 15.00 4.65 17.48
N PRO A 238 14.41 4.44 18.69
CA PRO A 238 12.96 4.49 18.88
C PRO A 238 12.31 5.82 18.51
N ALA A 239 13.01 6.94 18.71
CA ALA A 239 12.50 8.26 18.39
C ALA A 239 12.49 8.50 16.88
N ALA A 240 13.59 8.15 16.19
CA ALA A 240 13.68 8.21 14.74
C ALA A 240 12.65 7.28 14.07
N LEU A 241 12.51 6.04 14.55
CA LEU A 241 11.54 5.08 14.05
C LEU A 241 10.10 5.57 14.21
N LYS A 242 9.75 6.13 15.38
CA LYS A 242 8.43 6.72 15.61
C LYS A 242 8.17 7.92 14.69
N ALA A 243 9.18 8.77 14.50
CA ALA A 243 9.07 9.93 13.63
C ALA A 243 8.92 9.51 12.15
N PHE A 244 9.63 8.49 11.71
CA PHE A 244 9.51 7.87 10.39
C PHE A 244 8.12 7.27 10.18
N ALA A 245 7.65 6.43 11.10
CA ALA A 245 6.33 5.80 11.02
C ALA A 245 5.19 6.83 11.02
N ALA A 246 5.31 7.91 11.82
CA ALA A 246 4.33 9.00 11.82
C ALA A 246 4.29 9.75 10.48
N THR A 247 5.46 10.03 9.89
CA THR A 247 5.55 10.67 8.57
C THR A 247 4.95 9.78 7.48
N LEU A 248 5.34 8.50 7.43
CA LEU A 248 4.84 7.54 6.44
C LEU A 248 3.32 7.33 6.54
N ARG A 249 2.76 7.37 7.75
CA ARG A 249 1.31 7.27 7.97
C ARG A 249 0.56 8.54 7.53
N GLY A 250 1.19 9.71 7.59
CA GLY A 250 0.57 11.01 7.30
C GLY A 250 -0.47 11.43 8.35
N THR A 251 -1.44 12.28 8.01
CA THR A 251 -2.52 12.75 8.92
C THR A 251 -3.96 12.42 8.47
N GLY A 252 -4.16 11.98 7.22
CA GLY A 252 -5.46 11.55 6.72
C GLY A 252 -5.96 10.22 7.32
N ALA A 253 -7.23 10.17 7.70
CA ALA A 253 -7.91 8.91 8.02
C ALA A 253 -8.40 8.27 6.72
N VAL A 254 -8.17 6.98 6.57
CA VAL A 254 -8.56 6.21 5.40
C VAL A 254 -9.14 4.88 5.89
N GLU A 255 -10.14 4.35 5.18
CA GLU A 255 -10.70 3.05 5.49
C GLU A 255 -9.61 1.97 5.46
N ARG A 256 -9.56 1.11 6.49
CA ARG A 256 -8.49 0.11 6.72
C ARG A 256 -7.07 0.71 6.74
N GLY A 257 -6.93 2.02 6.90
CA GLY A 257 -5.65 2.71 6.96
C GLY A 257 -4.79 2.18 8.10
N ILE A 258 -3.54 1.84 7.79
CA ILE A 258 -2.59 1.39 8.82
C ILE A 258 -2.29 2.53 9.80
N SER A 259 -2.31 2.21 11.09
CA SER A 259 -1.98 3.15 12.16
C SER A 259 -0.46 3.26 12.37
N THR A 260 -0.01 4.31 13.05
CA THR A 260 1.40 4.44 13.42
C THR A 260 1.85 3.31 14.33
N ALA A 261 1.01 2.87 15.28
CA ALA A 261 1.34 1.75 16.16
C ALA A 261 1.54 0.46 15.36
N GLU A 262 0.69 0.20 14.39
CA GLU A 262 0.80 -0.95 13.49
C GLU A 262 2.03 -0.90 12.60
N LEU A 263 2.40 0.28 12.07
CA LEU A 263 3.66 0.45 11.34
C LEU A 263 4.88 0.18 12.22
N LEU A 264 4.84 0.56 13.51
CA LEU A 264 5.90 0.24 14.46
C LEU A 264 5.99 -1.27 14.72
N THR A 265 4.85 -1.95 14.86
CA THR A 265 4.82 -3.42 14.97
C THR A 265 5.38 -4.07 13.71
N LEU A 266 5.02 -3.57 12.53
CA LEU A 266 5.54 -4.09 11.26
C LEU A 266 7.05 -3.89 11.19
N ALA A 267 7.54 -2.70 11.53
CA ALA A 267 8.97 -2.42 11.56
C ALA A 267 9.73 -3.32 12.54
N ALA A 268 9.14 -3.67 13.68
CA ALA A 268 9.72 -4.61 14.62
C ALA A 268 9.83 -6.04 14.03
N HIS A 269 8.82 -6.50 13.28
CA HIS A 269 8.89 -7.79 12.58
C HIS A 269 9.95 -7.78 11.47
N LEU A 270 10.08 -6.65 10.76
CA LEU A 270 11.04 -6.50 9.68
C LEU A 270 12.49 -6.30 10.18
N ARG A 271 12.69 -5.87 11.42
CA ARG A 271 14.03 -5.59 11.97
C ARG A 271 14.96 -6.78 11.86
N ASP A 272 14.47 -7.96 12.18
CA ASP A 272 15.28 -9.19 12.21
C ASP A 272 15.16 -10.00 10.90
N LEU A 273 14.44 -9.49 9.90
CA LEU A 273 14.19 -10.19 8.64
C LEU A 273 15.32 -9.89 7.65
N PRO A 274 16.13 -10.90 7.26
CA PRO A 274 17.21 -10.68 6.31
C PRO A 274 16.65 -10.41 4.90
N PRO A 275 17.33 -9.60 4.06
CA PRO A 275 16.85 -9.26 2.71
C PRO A 275 16.58 -10.48 1.80
N GLU A 276 17.21 -11.62 2.05
CA GLU A 276 16.99 -12.89 1.34
C GLU A 276 15.61 -13.50 1.59
N ARG A 277 14.94 -13.11 2.68
CA ARG A 277 13.57 -13.51 3.04
C ARG A 277 12.52 -12.52 2.54
N MET A 278 12.95 -11.51 1.80
CA MET A 278 12.06 -10.57 1.11
C MET A 278 12.09 -10.90 -0.39
N GLU A 279 10.94 -11.17 -0.98
CA GLU A 279 10.82 -11.44 -2.41
C GLU A 279 9.98 -10.36 -3.10
N PHE A 280 10.43 -9.93 -4.27
CA PHE A 280 9.81 -8.87 -5.06
C PHE A 280 9.46 -9.44 -6.42
N ALA A 281 8.22 -9.25 -6.85
CA ALA A 281 7.80 -9.65 -8.19
C ALA A 281 6.82 -8.63 -8.77
N THR A 282 6.71 -8.63 -10.09
CA THR A 282 5.55 -8.05 -10.76
C THR A 282 4.53 -9.16 -10.98
N VAL A 283 3.24 -8.87 -10.92
CA VAL A 283 2.21 -9.84 -11.31
C VAL A 283 2.51 -10.40 -12.72
N PRO A 284 2.37 -11.71 -12.97
CA PRO A 284 2.55 -12.28 -14.30
C PRO A 284 1.65 -11.59 -15.33
N VAL A 285 2.25 -11.19 -16.45
CA VAL A 285 1.55 -10.48 -17.53
C VAL A 285 1.77 -11.20 -18.85
N ARG A 286 0.70 -11.40 -19.61
CA ARG A 286 0.79 -12.00 -20.94
C ARG A 286 1.28 -11.00 -21.96
N GLY A 287 0.79 -9.77 -21.91
CA GLY A 287 1.10 -8.73 -22.88
C GLY A 287 0.10 -7.58 -22.84
N PHE A 288 0.06 -6.74 -23.87
CA PHE A 288 -0.99 -5.73 -24.01
C PHE A 288 -2.26 -6.36 -24.60
N ASN A 289 -3.43 -5.95 -24.11
CA ASN A 289 -4.69 -6.22 -24.77
C ASN A 289 -4.81 -5.38 -26.05
N PRO A 290 -5.67 -5.80 -27.00
CA PRO A 290 -6.20 -4.87 -28.00
C PRO A 290 -6.78 -3.62 -27.31
N ASP A 291 -6.72 -2.47 -27.99
CA ASP A 291 -7.30 -1.24 -27.46
C ASP A 291 -8.80 -1.43 -27.17
N ILE A 292 -9.21 -1.07 -25.96
CA ILE A 292 -10.59 -1.19 -25.50
C ILE A 292 -11.25 0.18 -25.63
N GLU A 293 -12.38 0.25 -26.33
CA GLU A 293 -13.14 1.50 -26.48
C GLU A 293 -13.50 2.09 -25.10
N GLY A 294 -13.24 3.39 -24.92
CA GLY A 294 -13.47 4.09 -23.65
C GLY A 294 -12.41 3.87 -22.56
N VAL A 295 -11.50 2.90 -22.71
CA VAL A 295 -10.42 2.61 -21.72
C VAL A 295 -9.02 2.84 -22.31
N GLY A 296 -8.83 2.52 -23.59
CA GLY A 296 -7.56 2.59 -24.31
C GLY A 296 -6.69 1.35 -24.14
N SER A 297 -5.37 1.54 -24.27
CA SER A 297 -4.38 0.46 -24.14
C SER A 297 -4.27 -0.04 -22.71
N THR A 298 -4.43 -1.34 -22.51
CA THR A 298 -4.37 -2.00 -21.19
C THR A 298 -3.45 -3.21 -21.21
N LEU A 299 -2.98 -3.60 -20.03
CA LEU A 299 -2.11 -4.76 -19.84
C LEU A 299 -2.93 -5.97 -19.40
N ALA A 300 -2.72 -7.10 -20.06
CA ALA A 300 -3.31 -8.39 -19.72
C ALA A 300 -2.45 -9.13 -18.71
N TRP A 301 -3.05 -9.58 -17.61
CA TRP A 301 -2.38 -10.55 -16.74
C TRP A 301 -2.30 -11.90 -17.46
N ASP A 302 -1.28 -12.66 -17.10
CA ASP A 302 -1.30 -14.10 -17.34
C ASP A 302 -2.18 -14.72 -16.25
N GLU A 303 -3.39 -15.16 -16.60
CA GLU A 303 -4.41 -15.56 -15.62
C GLU A 303 -3.96 -16.77 -14.77
N GLU A 304 -3.29 -17.74 -15.38
CA GLU A 304 -2.80 -18.94 -14.69
C GLU A 304 -1.63 -18.61 -13.76
N GLY A 305 -0.65 -17.84 -14.23
CA GLY A 305 0.47 -17.37 -13.45
C GLY A 305 0.05 -16.45 -12.31
N ALA A 306 -0.89 -15.53 -12.56
CA ALA A 306 -1.44 -14.68 -11.51
C ALA A 306 -2.18 -15.52 -10.46
N ALA A 307 -2.97 -16.51 -10.88
CA ALA A 307 -3.64 -17.43 -9.96
C ALA A 307 -2.64 -18.26 -9.13
N GLU A 308 -1.54 -18.72 -9.72
CA GLU A 308 -0.46 -19.41 -8.98
C GLU A 308 0.19 -18.47 -7.96
N VAL A 309 0.53 -17.23 -8.35
CA VAL A 309 1.12 -16.23 -7.44
C VAL A 309 0.19 -15.95 -6.25
N PHE A 310 -1.06 -15.56 -6.50
CA PHE A 310 -1.96 -15.18 -5.42
C PHE A 310 -2.49 -16.38 -4.64
N GLY A 311 -2.63 -17.55 -5.27
CA GLY A 311 -2.97 -18.80 -4.61
C GLY A 311 -1.91 -19.23 -3.59
N ARG A 312 -0.62 -19.06 -3.91
CA ARG A 312 0.46 -19.29 -2.93
C ARG A 312 0.39 -18.33 -1.75
N LEU A 313 0.18 -17.04 -1.99
CA LEU A 313 0.04 -16.07 -0.90
C LEU A 313 -1.20 -16.36 -0.04
N ALA A 314 -2.31 -16.82 -0.62
CA ALA A 314 -3.51 -17.21 0.12
C ALA A 314 -3.25 -18.39 1.07
N GLU A 315 -2.29 -19.24 0.73
CA GLU A 315 -1.87 -20.39 1.52
C GLU A 315 -0.66 -20.12 2.42
N ASP A 316 -0.20 -18.86 2.49
CA ASP A 316 1.04 -18.44 3.20
C ASP A 316 2.29 -19.20 2.71
N ARG A 317 2.41 -19.33 1.39
CA ARG A 317 3.58 -19.93 0.71
C ARG A 317 4.40 -18.86 -0.03
N PRO A 318 5.73 -19.06 -0.17
CA PRO A 318 6.58 -18.18 -0.99
C PRO A 318 6.10 -18.06 -2.43
N LEU A 319 6.56 -17.03 -3.14
CA LEU A 319 6.25 -16.85 -4.54
C LEU A 319 6.68 -18.08 -5.37
N PRO A 320 5.97 -18.38 -6.48
CA PRO A 320 6.41 -19.43 -7.38
C PRO A 320 7.76 -19.08 -8.02
N ALA A 321 8.56 -20.11 -8.32
CA ALA A 321 9.76 -19.93 -9.12
C ALA A 321 9.39 -19.41 -10.53
N ALA A 322 10.33 -18.72 -11.19
CA ALA A 322 10.07 -18.12 -12.50
C ALA A 322 9.61 -19.15 -13.55
N GLU A 323 10.16 -20.37 -13.48
CA GLU A 323 9.88 -21.47 -14.39
C GLU A 323 8.48 -22.06 -14.22
N ALA A 324 7.81 -21.78 -13.09
CA ALA A 324 6.44 -22.21 -12.83
C ALA A 324 5.40 -21.28 -13.45
N VAL A 325 5.83 -20.18 -14.09
CA VAL A 325 4.95 -19.19 -14.72
C VAL A 325 5.30 -19.07 -16.20
N ALA A 326 4.28 -18.98 -17.05
CA ALA A 326 4.48 -18.80 -18.47
C ALA A 326 5.23 -17.49 -18.79
N PRO A 327 6.15 -17.49 -19.77
CA PRO A 327 6.85 -16.27 -20.15
C PRO A 327 5.90 -15.25 -20.78
N SER A 328 6.13 -13.98 -20.48
CA SER A 328 5.39 -12.87 -21.10
C SER A 328 5.72 -12.75 -22.59
N GLU A 329 4.73 -12.35 -23.40
CA GLU A 329 4.94 -11.94 -24.80
C GLU A 329 5.78 -10.65 -24.88
N ILE A 330 5.85 -9.89 -23.78
CA ILE A 330 6.67 -8.68 -23.65
C ILE A 330 7.91 -9.02 -22.82
N PRO A 331 9.14 -9.02 -23.39
CA PRO A 331 10.34 -9.42 -22.66
C PRO A 331 10.60 -8.64 -21.36
N VAL A 332 10.27 -7.35 -21.34
CA VAL A 332 10.44 -6.50 -20.14
C VAL A 332 9.39 -6.76 -19.06
N GLY A 333 8.30 -7.46 -19.39
CA GLY A 333 7.24 -7.88 -18.48
C GLY A 333 7.37 -9.33 -18.00
N ALA A 334 8.50 -10.01 -18.28
CA ALA A 334 8.72 -11.37 -17.84
C ALA A 334 8.66 -11.49 -16.30
N TYR A 335 7.91 -12.48 -15.82
CA TYR A 335 7.85 -12.79 -14.39
C TYR A 335 9.20 -13.29 -13.88
N LYS A 336 9.81 -12.52 -12.98
CA LYS A 336 11.12 -12.83 -12.39
C LYS A 336 11.13 -12.39 -10.92
N PRO A 337 10.72 -13.26 -9.98
CA PRO A 337 10.80 -12.96 -8.57
C PRO A 337 12.27 -12.75 -8.20
N SER A 338 12.54 -11.65 -7.49
CA SER A 338 13.87 -11.22 -7.10
C SER A 338 13.97 -11.20 -5.59
N LYS A 339 15.03 -11.75 -5.03
CA LYS A 339 15.31 -11.64 -3.60
C LYS A 339 15.76 -10.22 -3.28
N GLY A 340 15.39 -9.70 -2.12
CA GLY A 340 15.79 -8.36 -1.68
C GLY A 340 17.29 -8.16 -1.75
N SER A 341 18.09 -9.15 -1.35
CA SER A 341 19.56 -9.08 -1.43
C SER A 341 20.12 -8.85 -2.84
N SER A 342 19.41 -9.29 -3.88
CA SER A 342 19.82 -9.07 -5.28
C SER A 342 19.52 -7.67 -5.81
N LEU A 343 18.71 -6.90 -5.08
CA LEU A 343 18.28 -5.54 -5.44
C LEU A 343 19.02 -4.46 -4.64
N ILE A 344 19.82 -4.84 -3.63
CA ILE A 344 20.61 -3.91 -2.84
C ILE A 344 21.71 -3.29 -3.71
N CYS A 345 21.86 -1.98 -3.64
CA CYS A 345 22.99 -1.33 -4.28
C CYS A 345 24.33 -1.81 -3.71
N PRO A 346 25.33 -2.08 -4.58
CA PRO A 346 26.62 -2.59 -4.17
C PRO A 346 27.43 -1.61 -3.31
#